data_AF-A0A150QGZ0-F1
#
_entry.id   AF-A0A150QGZ0-F1
#
_cell.length_a   1.000
_cell.length_b   1.000
_cell.length_c   1.000
_cell.angle_alpha   90.00
_cell.angle_beta   90.00
_cell.angle_gamma   90.00
#
_symmetry.space_group_name_H-M   'P 1'
#
loop_
_entity.id
_entity.type
_entity.pdbx_description
1 polymer ?
#
loop_
_entity_poly.entity_id
_entity_poly.type
_entity_poly.pdbx_seq_one_letter_code
_entity_poly.pdbx_strand_id
1 'polypeptide(L)'
;MLPASNNGAGMNIGFPDVCLTPVGPVVVPIPYPNFALNAMAVNFSVKVKVSMMNALNLGTTIPMTFGMEPGVAHPLYMDLGAYVAGNPKVMIEGLPAINLTCPTTGNAGNNAVGAVLVPSAVNVFYTCAAAPEEVSPGAANVEHAPLGDGIGVIRIRVFSLDVPALVHRAVRALEAEGVRELVIDLRDNPGGELRAFVELAGDFLPAGSVVATVTDGDGDEVVYRSRQGAPYTAPVTILVNRGTASAAELFAGCLRAHGRAAIAGERTHGKGVGQALCAGGGGARMAAAVRVTLPGGVEVQGVGVGPGEG
;
A
#
# COMPACT_ATOMS: atom_id res chain seq x y z
N MET A 1 -12.25 3.74 -3.57
CA MET A 1 -13.13 2.59 -3.25
C MET A 1 -12.24 1.47 -2.74
N LEU A 2 -12.60 0.84 -1.63
CA LEU A 2 -11.89 -0.32 -1.10
C LEU A 2 -12.14 -1.55 -1.99
N PRO A 3 -11.22 -2.54 -2.00
CA PRO A 3 -11.36 -3.71 -2.86
C PRO A 3 -12.65 -4.47 -2.57
N ALA A 4 -13.32 -4.89 -3.65
CA ALA A 4 -14.53 -5.71 -3.58
C ALA A 4 -14.19 -7.07 -2.95
N SER A 5 -15.09 -7.56 -2.09
CA SER A 5 -14.91 -8.85 -1.42
C SER A 5 -15.32 -9.99 -2.34
N ASN A 6 -14.58 -11.10 -2.31
CA ASN A 6 -14.86 -12.28 -3.11
C ASN A 6 -14.66 -13.54 -2.27
N ASN A 7 -15.27 -14.64 -2.71
CA ASN A 7 -15.17 -15.92 -2.01
C ASN A 7 -13.70 -16.42 -1.94
N GLY A 8 -12.79 -16.03 -2.82
CA GLY A 8 -11.42 -16.54 -2.80
C GLY A 8 -10.41 -15.83 -1.91
N ALA A 9 -10.71 -14.61 -1.42
CA ALA A 9 -9.71 -13.76 -0.79
C ALA A 9 -10.25 -13.03 0.44
N GLY A 10 -9.47 -13.05 1.52
CA GLY A 10 -9.78 -12.36 2.78
C GLY A 10 -10.22 -13.30 3.92
N MET A 11 -10.17 -12.76 5.13
CA MET A 11 -10.54 -13.44 6.37
C MET A 11 -11.35 -12.48 7.24
N ASN A 12 -12.52 -12.92 7.69
CA ASN A 12 -13.34 -12.18 8.65
C ASN A 12 -12.84 -12.45 10.06
N ILE A 13 -12.73 -11.40 10.85
CA ILE A 13 -12.34 -11.48 12.25
C ILE A 13 -13.40 -10.76 13.07
N GLY A 14 -14.02 -11.47 14.01
CA GLY A 14 -14.95 -10.89 14.97
C GLY A 14 -14.42 -11.04 16.39
N PHE A 15 -14.48 -9.98 17.18
CA PHE A 15 -14.13 -10.04 18.60
C PHE A 15 -15.40 -10.23 19.44
N PRO A 16 -15.45 -11.21 20.35
CA PRO A 16 -16.60 -11.43 21.21
C PRO A 16 -16.78 -10.28 22.20
N ASP A 17 -18.03 -10.05 22.60
CA ASP A 17 -18.36 -9.07 23.64
C ASP A 17 -17.68 -9.44 24.97
N VAL A 18 -16.74 -8.60 25.39
CA VAL A 18 -15.97 -8.76 26.62
C VAL A 18 -16.81 -8.57 27.88
N CYS A 19 -18.00 -7.96 27.78
CA CYS A 19 -18.85 -7.61 28.93
C CYS A 19 -19.41 -8.82 29.68
N LEU A 20 -19.43 -10.00 29.05
CA LEU A 20 -19.94 -11.25 29.64
C LEU A 20 -18.80 -12.21 30.10
N THR A 21 -17.54 -11.79 30.03
CA THR A 21 -16.40 -12.63 30.41
C THR A 21 -16.30 -12.72 31.95
N PRO A 22 -16.35 -13.92 32.57
CA PRO A 22 -16.26 -14.04 34.03
C PRO A 22 -14.92 -13.52 34.56
N VAL A 23 -14.96 -12.54 35.46
CA VAL A 23 -13.78 -12.08 36.21
C VAL A 23 -13.44 -13.07 37.32
N GLY A 24 -12.63 -14.07 37.00
CA GLY A 24 -12.15 -15.10 37.94
C GLY A 24 -10.62 -15.07 38.12
N PRO A 25 -10.07 -15.78 39.13
CA PRO A 25 -8.65 -15.69 39.53
C PRO A 25 -7.68 -16.34 38.54
N VAL A 26 -8.18 -16.92 37.45
CA VAL A 26 -7.37 -17.44 36.35
C VAL A 26 -7.12 -16.28 35.40
N VAL A 27 -5.85 -16.02 35.06
CA VAL A 27 -5.48 -15.09 33.98
C VAL A 27 -6.00 -15.68 32.68
N VAL A 28 -7.27 -15.40 32.35
CA VAL A 28 -7.86 -15.78 31.08
C VAL A 28 -7.39 -14.73 30.06
N PRO A 29 -6.65 -15.10 29.01
CA PRO A 29 -6.20 -14.15 28.00
C PRO A 29 -7.42 -13.47 27.34
N ILE A 30 -7.36 -12.14 27.29
CA ILE A 30 -8.17 -11.15 26.57
C ILE A 30 -8.62 -11.69 25.17
N PRO A 31 -9.85 -11.37 24.69
CA PRO A 31 -10.81 -12.30 24.08
C PRO A 31 -10.32 -13.02 22.83
N TYR A 32 -10.74 -14.28 22.66
CA TYR A 32 -10.45 -15.09 21.49
C TYR A 32 -11.15 -14.52 20.24
N PRO A 33 -10.40 -14.10 19.20
CA PRO A 33 -11.00 -13.68 17.95
C PRO A 33 -11.62 -14.88 17.21
N ASN A 34 -12.85 -14.71 16.73
CA ASN A 34 -13.49 -15.64 15.81
C ASN A 34 -12.95 -15.40 14.40
N PHE A 35 -12.54 -16.46 13.70
CA PHE A 35 -12.04 -16.37 12.34
C PHE A 35 -12.97 -17.08 11.37
N ALA A 36 -13.08 -16.53 10.16
CA ALA A 36 -13.59 -17.28 9.02
C ALA A 36 -12.93 -16.86 7.72
N LEU A 37 -12.58 -17.86 6.92
CA LEU A 37 -12.06 -17.65 5.58
C LEU A 37 -13.21 -17.28 4.64
N ASN A 38 -13.03 -16.26 3.82
CA ASN A 38 -14.02 -15.91 2.79
C ASN A 38 -14.30 -17.09 1.85
N ALA A 39 -13.34 -18.02 1.67
CA ALA A 39 -13.46 -19.28 0.91
C ALA A 39 -14.59 -20.20 1.37
N MET A 40 -15.07 -19.98 2.59
CA MET A 40 -16.14 -20.75 3.20
C MET A 40 -17.47 -20.02 3.15
N ALA A 41 -17.51 -18.82 2.57
CA ALA A 41 -18.71 -18.05 2.43
C ALA A 41 -19.72 -18.80 1.56
N VAL A 42 -20.93 -18.95 2.09
CA VAL A 42 -22.08 -19.49 1.39
C VAL A 42 -23.02 -18.34 1.04
N ASN A 43 -23.81 -18.52 -0.02
CA ASN A 43 -24.53 -17.46 -0.72
C ASN A 43 -23.59 -16.42 -1.34
N PHE A 44 -23.30 -16.59 -2.62
CA PHE A 44 -22.45 -15.73 -3.43
C PHE A 44 -23.03 -15.62 -4.84
N SER A 45 -22.62 -14.60 -5.60
CA SER A 45 -23.09 -14.51 -6.99
C SER A 45 -22.41 -15.54 -7.87
N VAL A 46 -23.22 -16.32 -8.59
CA VAL A 46 -22.74 -17.24 -9.62
C VAL A 46 -22.47 -16.53 -10.96
N LYS A 47 -22.94 -15.29 -11.14
CA LYS A 47 -22.79 -14.51 -12.38
C LYS A 47 -21.67 -13.48 -12.28
N VAL A 48 -21.55 -12.82 -11.13
CA VAL A 48 -20.57 -11.76 -10.90
C VAL A 48 -19.36 -12.37 -10.21
N LYS A 49 -18.21 -12.28 -10.89
CA LYS A 49 -16.93 -12.75 -10.38
C LYS A 49 -15.99 -11.57 -10.12
N VAL A 50 -15.31 -11.62 -8.99
CA VAL A 50 -14.22 -10.71 -8.63
C VAL A 50 -12.98 -11.59 -8.47
N SER A 51 -11.93 -11.29 -9.25
CA SER A 51 -10.70 -12.10 -9.28
C SER A 51 -10.95 -13.59 -9.56
N MET A 52 -11.79 -13.89 -10.57
CA MET A 52 -12.23 -15.24 -10.97
C MET A 52 -13.07 -16.03 -9.95
N MET A 53 -13.30 -15.45 -8.77
CA MET A 53 -14.07 -16.05 -7.68
C MET A 53 -15.42 -15.36 -7.54
N ASN A 54 -16.41 -16.09 -7.06
CA ASN A 54 -17.77 -15.58 -6.92
C ASN A 54 -17.82 -14.40 -5.95
N ALA A 55 -18.51 -13.34 -6.35
CA ALA A 55 -18.59 -12.11 -5.56
C ALA A 55 -19.54 -12.28 -4.36
N LEU A 56 -19.23 -11.59 -3.26
CA LEU A 56 -20.05 -11.61 -2.04
C LEU A 56 -20.99 -10.40 -1.97
N ASN A 57 -22.17 -10.60 -1.39
CA ASN A 57 -23.21 -9.57 -1.23
C ASN A 57 -23.86 -9.68 0.14
N LEU A 58 -24.71 -8.72 0.52
CA LEU A 58 -25.28 -8.67 1.88
C LEU A 58 -26.02 -9.94 2.34
N GLY A 59 -26.40 -10.85 1.43
CA GLY A 59 -26.99 -12.15 1.75
C GLY A 59 -25.97 -13.26 2.04
N THR A 60 -24.69 -12.98 1.90
CA THR A 60 -23.59 -13.90 2.19
C THR A 60 -23.50 -14.19 3.69
N THR A 61 -23.40 -15.47 4.03
CA THR A 61 -23.11 -15.93 5.39
C THR A 61 -21.84 -16.78 5.40
N ILE A 62 -21.14 -16.78 6.53
CA ILE A 62 -19.81 -17.41 6.62
C ILE A 62 -19.72 -18.21 7.92
N PRO A 63 -19.35 -19.51 7.87
CA PRO A 63 -19.17 -20.31 9.06
C PRO A 63 -17.98 -19.80 9.88
N MET A 64 -18.24 -19.41 11.13
CA MET A 64 -17.24 -18.87 12.06
C MET A 64 -16.83 -19.93 13.09
N THR A 65 -15.53 -19.97 13.43
CA THR A 65 -15.05 -20.74 14.60
C THR A 65 -15.43 -20.03 15.90
N PHE A 66 -15.63 -20.78 16.99
CA PHE A 66 -16.03 -20.24 18.29
C PHE A 66 -14.85 -19.68 19.08
N GLY A 67 -15.12 -18.68 19.92
CA GLY A 67 -14.17 -18.03 20.81
C GLY A 67 -14.80 -17.59 22.14
N MET A 68 -15.92 -18.18 22.57
CA MET A 68 -16.56 -17.83 23.85
C MET A 68 -16.28 -18.80 25.02
N GLU A 69 -15.60 -19.94 24.83
CA GLU A 69 -15.04 -20.70 25.96
C GLU A 69 -13.53 -20.44 26.16
N PRO A 70 -13.09 -20.22 27.42
CA PRO A 70 -11.66 -20.16 27.75
C PRO A 70 -10.91 -21.42 27.30
N GLY A 71 -9.91 -21.25 26.44
CA GLY A 71 -8.88 -22.27 26.17
C GLY A 71 -9.11 -23.20 24.99
N VAL A 72 -10.08 -22.96 24.09
CA VAL A 72 -10.36 -23.89 22.98
C VAL A 72 -9.96 -23.32 21.62
N ALA A 73 -8.74 -23.60 21.17
CA ALA A 73 -8.35 -23.43 19.76
C ALA A 73 -8.78 -24.68 18.97
N HIS A 74 -10.09 -24.87 18.77
CA HIS A 74 -10.62 -26.03 18.04
C HIS A 74 -11.13 -25.64 16.64
N PRO A 75 -10.79 -26.40 15.57
CA PRO A 75 -11.26 -26.13 14.20
C PRO A 75 -12.73 -26.53 13.94
N LEU A 76 -13.59 -26.60 14.95
CA LEU A 76 -15.01 -26.95 14.74
C LEU A 76 -15.82 -25.67 14.46
N TYR A 77 -16.49 -25.65 13.31
CA TYR A 77 -17.46 -24.62 12.95
C TYR A 77 -18.67 -24.70 13.88
N MET A 78 -19.03 -23.59 14.51
CA MET A 78 -20.12 -23.61 15.50
C MET A 78 -21.36 -22.82 15.07
N ASP A 79 -21.24 -21.73 14.30
CA ASP A 79 -22.39 -21.00 13.73
C ASP A 79 -21.99 -20.07 12.57
N LEU A 80 -22.98 -19.42 11.94
CA LEU A 80 -22.82 -18.50 10.82
C LEU A 80 -22.71 -17.03 11.26
N GLY A 81 -21.73 -16.31 10.73
CA GLY A 81 -21.67 -14.85 10.72
C GLY A 81 -22.33 -14.28 9.46
N ALA A 82 -22.82 -13.04 9.55
CA ALA A 82 -23.45 -12.33 8.44
C ALA A 82 -22.89 -10.90 8.30
N TYR A 83 -22.99 -10.31 7.12
CA TYR A 83 -22.61 -8.91 6.91
C TYR A 83 -23.77 -7.98 7.29
N VAL A 84 -23.48 -6.88 7.99
CA VAL A 84 -24.52 -5.93 8.45
C VAL A 84 -24.61 -4.66 7.63
N ALA A 85 -23.59 -4.36 6.81
CA ALA A 85 -23.63 -3.25 5.87
C ALA A 85 -22.90 -3.59 4.57
N GLY A 86 -23.48 -3.16 3.44
CA GLY A 86 -22.91 -3.29 2.10
C GLY A 86 -22.89 -1.94 1.38
N ASN A 87 -22.35 -1.93 0.17
CA ASN A 87 -22.31 -0.74 -0.67
C ASN A 87 -23.72 -0.37 -1.16
N PRO A 88 -24.25 0.82 -0.81
CA PRO A 88 -25.61 1.20 -1.17
C PRO A 88 -25.82 1.49 -2.67
N LYS A 89 -24.74 1.63 -3.45
CA LYS A 89 -24.79 1.96 -4.88
C LYS A 89 -24.53 0.77 -5.79
N VAL A 90 -23.83 -0.24 -5.30
CA VAL A 90 -23.41 -1.39 -6.11
C VAL A 90 -24.20 -2.61 -5.64
N MET A 91 -25.01 -3.17 -6.51
CA MET A 91 -25.89 -4.30 -6.18
C MET A 91 -25.41 -5.55 -6.94
N ILE A 92 -25.29 -6.67 -6.23
CA ILE A 92 -24.94 -7.98 -6.76
C ILE A 92 -26.12 -8.91 -6.48
N GLU A 93 -26.76 -9.43 -7.54
CA GLU A 93 -28.01 -10.20 -7.46
C GLU A 93 -29.12 -9.48 -6.66
N GLY A 94 -29.22 -8.14 -6.81
CA GLY A 94 -30.24 -7.35 -6.13
C GLY A 94 -29.97 -7.04 -4.65
N LEU A 95 -28.83 -7.46 -4.11
CA LEU A 95 -28.38 -7.14 -2.75
C LEU A 95 -27.13 -6.26 -2.77
N PRO A 96 -26.92 -5.38 -1.76
CA PRO A 96 -25.72 -4.55 -1.68
C PRO A 96 -24.44 -5.37 -1.74
N ALA A 97 -23.50 -4.95 -2.57
CA ALA A 97 -22.19 -5.59 -2.73
C ALA A 97 -21.33 -5.38 -1.47
N ILE A 98 -20.54 -6.37 -1.11
CA ILE A 98 -19.67 -6.31 0.07
C ILE A 98 -18.24 -5.98 -0.34
N ASN A 99 -17.57 -5.16 0.48
CA ASN A 99 -16.13 -4.95 0.41
C ASN A 99 -15.44 -5.47 1.69
N LEU A 100 -14.12 -5.50 1.68
CA LEU A 100 -13.31 -6.04 2.78
C LEU A 100 -13.31 -5.15 4.05
N THR A 101 -14.15 -4.12 4.11
CA THR A 101 -14.36 -3.31 5.33
C THR A 101 -15.81 -3.33 5.80
N CYS A 102 -16.67 -4.07 5.08
CA CYS A 102 -18.05 -4.23 5.48
C CYS A 102 -18.10 -4.92 6.84
N PRO A 103 -18.76 -4.31 7.84
CA PRO A 103 -18.89 -4.89 9.17
C PRO A 103 -19.64 -6.23 9.09
N THR A 104 -19.18 -7.19 9.89
CA THR A 104 -19.84 -8.48 10.10
C THR A 104 -20.37 -8.59 11.52
N THR A 105 -21.44 -9.36 11.68
CA THR A 105 -21.79 -9.97 12.96
C THR A 105 -20.96 -11.23 13.19
N GLY A 106 -20.66 -11.49 14.46
CA GLY A 106 -20.17 -12.80 14.88
C GLY A 106 -21.29 -13.83 15.00
N ASN A 107 -20.89 -15.04 15.37
CA ASN A 107 -21.78 -16.13 15.79
C ASN A 107 -22.85 -15.59 16.77
N ALA A 108 -24.14 -15.87 16.49
CA ALA A 108 -25.28 -15.41 17.26
C ALA A 108 -25.46 -13.87 17.41
N GLY A 109 -24.79 -13.06 16.58
CA GLY A 109 -24.93 -11.60 16.62
C GLY A 109 -24.25 -10.90 17.80
N ASN A 110 -23.46 -11.64 18.59
CA ASN A 110 -22.89 -11.17 19.86
C ASN A 110 -21.47 -10.55 19.74
N ASN A 111 -20.97 -10.32 18.53
CA ASN A 111 -19.66 -9.68 18.32
C ASN A 111 -19.83 -8.27 17.74
N ALA A 112 -19.03 -7.34 18.25
CA ALA A 112 -18.92 -6.00 17.68
C ALA A 112 -18.23 -6.03 16.31
N VAL A 113 -18.47 -4.97 15.51
CA VAL A 113 -17.98 -4.73 14.14
C VAL A 113 -16.61 -5.36 13.88
N GLY A 114 -16.60 -6.47 13.14
CA GLY A 114 -15.38 -7.14 12.70
C GLY A 114 -14.68 -6.42 11.54
N ALA A 115 -13.34 -6.44 11.52
CA ALA A 115 -12.55 -6.01 10.38
C ALA A 115 -12.16 -7.24 9.54
N VAL A 116 -12.33 -7.18 8.21
CA VAL A 116 -11.84 -8.23 7.31
C VAL A 116 -10.36 -7.97 7.05
N LEU A 117 -9.48 -8.88 7.48
CA LEU A 117 -8.06 -8.84 7.15
C LEU A 117 -7.82 -9.60 5.84
N VAL A 118 -7.15 -8.94 4.89
CA VAL A 118 -6.73 -9.57 3.64
C VAL A 118 -5.25 -9.89 3.74
N PRO A 119 -4.83 -11.17 3.68
CA PRO A 119 -3.44 -11.46 3.40
C PRO A 119 -3.19 -11.09 1.94
N SER A 120 -2.41 -10.01 1.75
CA SER A 120 -1.65 -9.62 0.56
C SER A 120 -2.26 -9.87 -0.85
N ALA A 121 -2.50 -8.77 -1.57
CA ALA A 121 -2.77 -8.66 -3.01
C ALA A 121 -4.13 -9.21 -3.52
N VAL A 122 -5.09 -8.29 -3.69
CA VAL A 122 -6.17 -8.46 -4.67
C VAL A 122 -6.10 -7.28 -5.64
N ASN A 123 -5.56 -7.55 -6.84
CA ASN A 123 -5.73 -6.66 -7.98
C ASN A 123 -7.21 -6.65 -8.38
N VAL A 124 -7.82 -5.47 -8.34
CA VAL A 124 -9.21 -5.26 -8.74
C VAL A 124 -9.24 -4.94 -10.23
N PHE A 125 -9.68 -5.89 -11.06
CA PHE A 125 -10.14 -5.59 -12.41
C PHE A 125 -11.66 -5.40 -12.35
N TYR A 126 -12.13 -4.19 -12.59
CA TYR A 126 -13.54 -3.96 -12.90
C TYR A 126 -13.75 -4.17 -14.39
N THR A 127 -14.66 -5.07 -14.76
CA THR A 127 -15.33 -5.03 -16.06
C THR A 127 -16.62 -4.24 -15.90
N CYS A 128 -16.55 -2.90 -16.08
CA CYS A 128 -17.76 -2.09 -16.20
C CYS A 128 -18.05 -1.85 -17.68
N ALA A 129 -19.12 -2.47 -18.18
CA ALA A 129 -19.85 -1.91 -19.30
C ALA A 129 -20.46 -0.58 -18.83
N ALA A 130 -20.10 0.51 -19.51
CA ALA A 130 -20.52 1.89 -19.26
C ALA A 130 -19.88 2.60 -18.05
N ALA A 131 -18.57 2.90 -18.14
CA ALA A 131 -17.97 4.04 -17.44
C ALA A 131 -17.62 5.14 -18.47
N PRO A 132 -17.90 6.43 -18.18
CA PRO A 132 -17.48 7.53 -19.04
C PRO A 132 -15.95 7.68 -18.99
N GLU A 133 -15.33 7.66 -20.17
CA GLU A 133 -13.89 7.80 -20.48
C GLU A 133 -12.88 7.01 -19.62
N GLU A 134 -12.03 6.24 -20.31
CA GLU A 134 -10.98 5.40 -19.73
C GLU A 134 -10.08 6.18 -18.75
N VAL A 135 -10.23 5.92 -17.44
CA VAL A 135 -9.12 6.15 -16.50
C VAL A 135 -8.27 4.89 -16.49
N SER A 136 -7.22 4.89 -17.31
CA SER A 136 -6.15 3.90 -17.25
C SER A 136 -5.51 3.95 -15.84
N PRO A 137 -5.61 2.88 -15.03
CA PRO A 137 -4.93 2.83 -13.73
C PRO A 137 -3.42 2.79 -14.01
N GLY A 138 -2.77 3.93 -13.82
CA GLY A 138 -1.32 4.11 -14.00
C GLY A 138 -0.99 5.47 -14.62
N ALA A 139 -1.71 5.91 -15.66
CA ALA A 139 -1.42 7.18 -16.33
C ALA A 139 -1.59 8.41 -15.42
N ALA A 140 -2.46 8.35 -14.41
CA ALA A 140 -2.72 9.46 -13.50
C ALA A 140 -1.60 9.71 -12.47
N ASN A 141 -0.64 8.79 -12.32
CA ASN A 141 0.43 8.94 -11.33
C ASN A 141 1.64 9.72 -11.85
N VAL A 142 1.81 9.78 -13.18
CA VAL A 142 2.93 10.43 -13.84
C VAL A 142 2.39 11.37 -14.93
N GLU A 143 2.49 12.67 -14.67
CA GLU A 143 2.18 13.72 -15.66
C GLU A 143 3.50 14.26 -16.22
N HIS A 144 3.55 14.63 -17.51
CA HIS A 144 4.72 15.28 -18.09
C HIS A 144 4.33 16.42 -19.02
N ALA A 145 5.18 17.43 -19.10
CA ALA A 145 5.01 18.56 -20.01
C ALA A 145 6.35 19.24 -20.31
N PRO A 146 6.57 19.72 -21.55
CA PRO A 146 7.66 20.66 -21.82
C PRO A 146 7.34 22.02 -21.19
N LEU A 147 8.35 22.67 -20.60
CA LEU A 147 8.26 24.04 -20.07
C LEU A 147 8.78 25.09 -21.07
N GLY A 148 9.50 24.67 -22.10
CA GLY A 148 10.28 25.55 -22.98
C GLY A 148 11.77 25.54 -22.63
N ASP A 149 12.59 26.16 -23.48
CA ASP A 149 14.05 26.29 -23.32
C ASP A 149 14.82 24.96 -23.13
N GLY A 150 14.26 23.86 -23.62
CA GLY A 150 14.83 22.52 -23.46
C GLY A 150 14.61 21.92 -22.07
N ILE A 151 13.68 22.46 -21.28
CA ILE A 151 13.32 21.94 -19.95
C ILE A 151 12.01 21.17 -20.04
N GLY A 152 11.97 19.98 -19.45
CA GLY A 152 10.77 19.17 -19.29
C GLY A 152 10.47 18.90 -17.82
N VAL A 153 9.19 18.80 -17.48
CA VAL A 153 8.73 18.45 -16.14
C VAL A 153 8.12 17.07 -16.17
N ILE A 154 8.46 16.25 -15.17
CA ILE A 154 7.74 15.01 -14.84
C ILE A 154 7.23 15.15 -13.41
N ARG A 155 5.91 15.14 -13.23
CA ARG A 155 5.27 15.14 -11.92
C ARG A 155 4.91 13.72 -11.51
N ILE A 156 5.40 13.28 -10.36
CA ILE A 156 5.07 11.98 -9.78
C ILE A 156 4.18 12.20 -8.56
N ARG A 157 2.93 11.74 -8.64
CA ARG A 157 1.94 11.92 -7.57
C ARG A 157 2.14 10.96 -6.40
N VAL A 158 2.42 9.69 -6.70
CA VAL A 158 2.61 8.59 -5.74
C VAL A 158 3.59 7.60 -6.35
N PHE A 159 4.47 7.00 -5.55
CA PHE A 159 5.35 5.92 -5.99
C PHE A 159 4.62 4.58 -5.99
N SER A 160 4.07 4.18 -7.14
CA SER A 160 3.55 2.83 -7.39
C SER A 160 4.51 2.01 -8.26
N LEU A 161 4.35 0.69 -8.28
CA LEU A 161 5.28 -0.24 -8.97
C LEU A 161 5.40 0.00 -10.49
N ASP A 162 4.43 0.64 -11.11
CA ASP A 162 4.39 1.00 -12.53
C ASP A 162 5.08 2.35 -12.84
N VAL A 163 5.35 3.18 -11.83
CA VAL A 163 5.97 4.51 -12.00
C VAL A 163 7.30 4.47 -12.76
N PRO A 164 8.25 3.56 -12.50
CA PRO A 164 9.50 3.52 -13.25
C PRO A 164 9.26 3.42 -14.77
N ALA A 165 8.39 2.50 -15.20
CA ALA A 165 8.05 2.32 -16.60
C ALA A 165 7.34 3.53 -17.20
N LEU A 166 6.49 4.22 -16.43
CA LEU A 166 5.80 5.44 -16.87
C LEU A 166 6.77 6.61 -17.02
N VAL A 167 7.70 6.78 -16.08
CA VAL A 167 8.74 7.81 -16.16
C VAL A 167 9.65 7.56 -17.35
N HIS A 168 10.03 6.30 -17.65
CA HIS A 168 10.81 5.99 -18.86
C HIS A 168 10.11 6.42 -20.14
N ARG A 169 8.79 6.22 -20.23
CA ARG A 169 8.01 6.67 -21.40
C ARG A 169 7.96 8.21 -21.47
N ALA A 170 7.73 8.87 -20.34
CA ALA A 170 7.68 10.33 -20.26
C ALA A 170 9.03 10.96 -20.64
N VAL A 171 10.16 10.42 -20.15
CA VAL A 171 11.49 10.88 -20.52
C VAL A 171 11.72 10.75 -22.02
N ARG A 172 11.40 9.60 -22.63
CA ARG A 172 11.55 9.41 -24.08
C ARG A 172 10.68 10.36 -24.90
N ALA A 173 9.46 10.65 -24.44
CA ALA A 173 8.58 11.62 -25.10
C ALA A 173 9.19 13.03 -25.05
N LEU A 174 9.64 13.47 -23.87
CA LEU A 174 10.27 14.77 -23.68
C LEU A 174 11.60 14.90 -24.48
N GLU A 175 12.42 13.85 -24.52
CA GLU A 175 13.65 13.82 -25.33
C GLU A 175 13.35 13.97 -26.83
N ALA A 176 12.27 13.33 -27.32
CA ALA A 176 11.83 13.48 -28.71
C ALA A 176 11.35 14.90 -29.03
N GLU A 177 10.89 15.65 -28.02
CA GLU A 177 10.53 17.06 -28.10
C GLU A 177 11.72 18.01 -27.92
N GLY A 178 12.94 17.48 -27.76
CA GLY A 178 14.17 18.27 -27.65
C GLY A 178 14.49 18.76 -26.24
N VAL A 179 13.83 18.21 -25.22
CA VAL A 179 14.18 18.44 -23.81
C VAL A 179 15.57 17.87 -23.51
N ARG A 180 16.37 18.69 -22.81
CA ARG A 180 17.75 18.41 -22.40
C ARG A 180 17.92 18.44 -20.89
N GLU A 181 16.96 19.01 -20.16
CA GLU A 181 16.98 19.13 -18.71
C GLU A 181 15.64 18.69 -18.12
N LEU A 182 15.69 18.02 -16.97
CA LEU A 182 14.52 17.43 -16.34
C LEU A 182 14.25 18.04 -14.97
N VAL A 183 13.01 18.45 -14.74
CA VAL A 183 12.49 18.78 -13.41
C VAL A 183 11.55 17.68 -12.96
N ILE A 184 11.86 17.02 -11.85
CA ILE A 184 10.99 16.02 -11.23
C ILE A 184 10.20 16.70 -10.11
N ASP A 185 8.89 16.85 -10.29
CA ASP A 185 8.01 17.45 -9.29
C ASP A 185 7.43 16.37 -8.37
N LEU A 186 7.85 16.41 -7.10
CA LEU A 186 7.42 15.52 -6.02
C LEU A 186 6.58 16.25 -4.96
N ARG A 187 6.10 17.47 -5.24
CA ARG A 187 5.27 18.21 -4.30
C ARG A 187 3.98 17.45 -4.02
N ASP A 188 3.62 17.40 -2.74
CA ASP A 188 2.44 16.71 -2.20
C ASP A 188 2.44 15.19 -2.45
N ASN A 189 3.61 14.58 -2.72
CA ASN A 189 3.75 13.15 -2.89
C ASN A 189 3.96 12.45 -1.53
N PRO A 190 3.01 11.66 -1.02
CA PRO A 190 3.10 11.02 0.29
C PRO A 190 4.09 9.84 0.35
N GLY A 191 4.74 9.52 -0.78
CA GLY A 191 5.65 8.39 -0.94
C GLY A 191 4.98 7.24 -1.67
N GLY A 192 5.18 6.02 -1.16
CA GLY A 192 4.68 4.80 -1.77
C GLY A 192 5.66 3.64 -1.63
N GLU A 193 5.76 2.83 -2.67
CA GLU A 193 6.49 1.57 -2.69
C GLU A 193 8.02 1.77 -2.72
N LEU A 194 8.72 1.16 -1.76
CA LEU A 194 10.19 1.17 -1.71
C LEU A 194 10.81 0.62 -3.01
N ARG A 195 10.22 -0.44 -3.58
CA ARG A 195 10.72 -1.06 -4.81
C ARG A 195 10.66 -0.09 -6.00
N ALA A 196 9.59 0.70 -6.10
CA ALA A 196 9.45 1.70 -7.15
C ALA A 196 10.51 2.81 -7.01
N PHE A 197 10.77 3.26 -5.78
CA PHE A 197 11.87 4.18 -5.50
C PHE A 197 13.23 3.58 -5.89
N VAL A 198 13.55 2.36 -5.45
CA VAL A 198 14.86 1.74 -5.72
C VAL A 198 15.10 1.58 -7.22
N GLU A 199 14.08 1.12 -7.94
CA GLU A 199 14.14 0.95 -9.39
C GLU A 199 14.36 2.28 -10.09
N LEU A 200 13.50 3.26 -9.83
CA LEU A 200 13.58 4.57 -10.49
C LEU A 200 14.87 5.31 -10.14
N ALA A 201 15.32 5.29 -8.88
CA ALA A 201 16.58 5.92 -8.50
C ALA A 201 17.78 5.26 -9.18
N GLY A 202 17.72 3.93 -9.37
CA GLY A 202 18.74 3.18 -10.10
C GLY A 202 18.94 3.65 -11.53
N ASP A 203 17.91 4.17 -12.19
CA ASP A 203 17.97 4.66 -13.58
C ASP A 203 18.79 5.94 -13.74
N PHE A 204 19.02 6.70 -12.67
CA PHE A 204 19.80 7.94 -12.70
C PHE A 204 21.24 7.74 -12.23
N LEU A 205 21.61 6.54 -11.78
CA LEU A 205 22.88 6.26 -11.12
C LEU A 205 23.73 5.26 -11.91
N PRO A 206 25.07 5.39 -11.91
CA PRO A 206 25.97 4.39 -12.48
C PRO A 206 25.70 3.01 -11.89
N ALA A 207 25.83 1.95 -12.70
CA ALA A 207 25.59 0.57 -12.27
C ALA A 207 26.43 0.20 -11.04
N GLY A 208 25.81 -0.48 -10.06
CA GLY A 208 26.46 -0.89 -8.81
C GLY A 208 26.52 0.17 -7.72
N SER A 209 26.11 1.41 -8.00
CA SER A 209 25.92 2.47 -7.00
C SER A 209 24.94 2.02 -5.93
N VAL A 210 25.25 2.30 -4.66
CA VAL A 210 24.31 2.05 -3.54
C VAL A 210 23.14 3.01 -3.69
N VAL A 211 21.92 2.49 -3.61
CA VAL A 211 20.67 3.28 -3.68
C VAL A 211 20.11 3.49 -2.28
N ALA A 212 20.03 2.43 -1.48
CA ALA A 212 19.58 2.45 -0.10
C ALA A 212 20.07 1.21 0.64
N THR A 213 20.33 1.35 1.94
CA THR A 213 20.48 0.21 2.86
C THR A 213 19.24 0.14 3.72
N VAL A 214 18.63 -1.03 3.78
CA VAL A 214 17.45 -1.29 4.62
C VAL A 214 17.90 -2.19 5.76
N THR A 215 17.79 -1.70 6.98
CA THR A 215 18.14 -2.43 8.20
C THR A 215 16.86 -2.78 8.94
N ASP A 216 16.66 -4.06 9.25
CA ASP A 216 15.49 -4.49 10.01
C ASP A 216 15.67 -4.34 11.53
N GLY A 217 14.69 -4.81 12.30
CA GLY A 217 14.70 -4.74 13.77
C GLY A 217 15.73 -5.64 14.44
N ASP A 218 16.19 -6.68 13.75
CA ASP A 218 17.20 -7.63 14.23
C ASP A 218 18.63 -7.17 13.87
N GLY A 219 18.74 -6.11 13.04
CA GLY A 219 20.00 -5.53 12.60
C GLY A 219 20.50 -6.10 11.28
N ASP A 220 19.72 -6.95 10.61
CA ASP A 220 20.06 -7.49 9.31
C ASP A 220 19.92 -6.41 8.24
N GLU A 221 20.92 -6.30 7.36
CA GLU A 221 21.00 -5.27 6.33
C GLU A 221 20.82 -5.84 4.92
N VAL A 222 19.92 -5.22 4.16
CA VAL A 222 19.77 -5.42 2.72
C VAL A 222 20.23 -4.17 1.99
N VAL A 223 21.32 -4.28 1.24
CA VAL A 223 21.86 -3.19 0.42
C VAL A 223 21.27 -3.27 -0.98
N TYR A 224 20.47 -2.27 -1.34
CA TYR A 224 19.97 -2.08 -2.70
C TYR A 224 20.97 -1.30 -3.54
N ARG A 225 21.25 -1.80 -4.75
CA ARG A 225 22.16 -1.19 -5.70
C ARG A 225 21.48 -0.97 -7.05
N SER A 226 21.92 0.06 -7.78
CA SER A 226 21.48 0.29 -9.15
C SER A 226 21.84 -0.91 -10.04
N ARG A 227 20.89 -1.31 -10.89
CA ARG A 227 21.07 -2.43 -11.82
C ARG A 227 21.98 -2.03 -12.99
N GLN A 228 22.44 -3.01 -13.76
CA GLN A 228 23.21 -2.74 -14.98
C GLN A 228 22.33 -2.04 -16.03
N GLY A 229 22.83 -0.95 -16.61
CA GLY A 229 22.12 -0.14 -17.60
C GLY A 229 22.87 1.15 -17.96
N ALA A 230 22.31 1.92 -18.90
CA ALA A 230 22.80 3.25 -19.24
C ALA A 230 22.03 4.28 -18.40
N PRO A 231 22.67 4.94 -17.41
CA PRO A 231 21.96 5.89 -16.56
C PRO A 231 21.53 7.12 -17.36
N TYR A 232 20.41 7.71 -16.97
CA TYR A 232 20.03 9.04 -17.46
C TYR A 232 21.07 10.05 -17.01
N THR A 233 21.65 10.82 -17.94
CA THR A 233 22.79 11.73 -17.67
C THR A 233 22.45 13.21 -17.76
N ALA A 234 21.30 13.58 -18.33
CA ALA A 234 20.90 14.98 -18.48
C ALA A 234 20.70 15.65 -17.10
N PRO A 235 20.87 16.98 -16.96
CA PRO A 235 20.66 17.68 -15.70
C PRO A 235 19.28 17.39 -15.10
N VAL A 236 19.23 17.12 -13.78
CA VAL A 236 18.00 16.83 -13.05
C VAL A 236 17.87 17.77 -11.85
N THR A 237 16.72 18.41 -11.71
CA THR A 237 16.31 19.14 -10.51
C THR A 237 15.06 18.49 -9.93
N ILE A 238 15.00 18.32 -8.61
CA ILE A 238 13.85 17.74 -7.92
C ILE A 238 13.17 18.83 -7.10
N LEU A 239 11.89 19.04 -7.36
CA LEU A 239 11.06 20.01 -6.65
C LEU A 239 10.28 19.30 -5.55
N VAL A 240 10.43 19.78 -4.32
CA VAL A 240 9.85 19.17 -3.11
C VAL A 240 9.14 20.19 -2.23
N ASN A 241 8.23 19.73 -1.37
CA ASN A 241 7.61 20.55 -0.33
C ASN A 241 7.35 19.75 0.96
N ARG A 242 6.69 20.37 1.94
CA ARG A 242 6.33 19.72 3.21
C ARG A 242 5.39 18.51 3.06
N GLY A 243 4.70 18.40 1.93
CA GLY A 243 3.84 17.26 1.59
C GLY A 243 4.59 16.09 0.97
N THR A 244 5.86 16.27 0.60
CA THR A 244 6.74 15.18 0.12
C THR A 244 7.16 14.31 1.30
N ALA A 245 6.87 13.00 1.24
CA ALA A 245 7.13 12.06 2.34
C ALA A 245 7.65 10.70 1.87
N SER A 246 8.33 9.95 2.77
CA SER A 246 8.67 8.53 2.60
C SER A 246 9.46 8.22 1.32
N ALA A 247 8.99 7.31 0.45
CA ALA A 247 9.69 6.93 -0.78
C ALA A 247 10.10 8.13 -1.67
N ALA A 248 9.30 9.20 -1.68
CA ALA A 248 9.62 10.42 -2.41
C ALA A 248 10.81 11.19 -1.80
N GLU A 249 10.92 11.19 -0.48
CA GLU A 249 12.08 11.76 0.23
C GLU A 249 13.33 10.91 0.03
N LEU A 250 13.18 9.57 0.07
CA LEU A 250 14.27 8.64 -0.19
C LEU A 250 14.81 8.82 -1.62
N PHE A 251 13.93 9.00 -2.60
CA PHE A 251 14.31 9.30 -3.99
C PHE A 251 15.09 10.61 -4.09
N ALA A 252 14.55 11.70 -3.56
CA ALA A 252 15.20 13.01 -3.58
C ALA A 252 16.55 12.99 -2.85
N GLY A 253 16.58 12.38 -1.66
CA GLY A 253 17.79 12.26 -0.85
C GLY A 253 18.86 11.40 -1.51
N CYS A 254 18.48 10.28 -2.14
CA CYS A 254 19.42 9.39 -2.84
C CYS A 254 20.14 10.13 -3.97
N LEU A 255 19.38 10.80 -4.85
CA LEU A 255 19.97 11.54 -5.97
C LEU A 255 20.79 12.74 -5.50
N ARG A 256 20.36 13.41 -4.42
CA ARG A 256 21.16 14.48 -3.79
C ARG A 256 22.47 13.93 -3.22
N ALA A 257 22.44 12.80 -2.52
CA ALA A 257 23.63 12.20 -1.90
C ALA A 257 24.69 11.78 -2.93
N HIS A 258 24.27 11.40 -4.12
CA HIS A 258 25.15 11.12 -5.26
C HIS A 258 25.56 12.36 -6.06
N GLY A 259 25.12 13.57 -5.67
CA GLY A 259 25.33 14.79 -6.44
C GLY A 259 24.65 14.76 -7.82
N ARG A 260 23.67 13.86 -8.01
CA ARG A 260 23.01 13.62 -9.31
C ARG A 260 21.90 14.61 -9.58
N ALA A 261 21.24 15.12 -8.55
CA ALA A 261 20.16 16.09 -8.70
C ALA A 261 20.25 17.22 -7.67
N ALA A 262 19.90 18.44 -8.10
CA ALA A 262 19.69 19.57 -7.21
C ALA A 262 18.29 19.48 -6.59
N ILE A 263 18.14 19.89 -5.33
CA ILE A 263 16.84 19.94 -4.64
C ILE A 263 16.38 21.39 -4.55
N ALA A 264 15.16 21.65 -5.01
CA ALA A 264 14.50 22.94 -4.96
C ALA A 264 13.18 22.86 -4.17
N GLY A 265 12.74 23.98 -3.60
CA GLY A 265 11.49 24.09 -2.84
C GLY A 265 11.69 24.14 -1.33
N GLU A 266 10.86 23.42 -0.58
CA GLU A 266 10.89 23.44 0.90
C GLU A 266 11.37 22.11 1.48
N ARG A 267 11.81 22.13 2.74
CA ARG A 267 12.15 20.90 3.47
C ARG A 267 10.95 19.95 3.53
N THR A 268 11.21 18.67 3.26
CA THR A 268 10.22 17.58 3.26
C THR A 268 9.84 17.12 4.67
N HIS A 269 8.93 16.15 4.75
CA HIS A 269 8.28 15.74 6.01
C HIS A 269 9.21 15.12 7.06
N GLY A 270 10.19 14.32 6.65
CA GLY A 270 11.14 13.61 7.53
C GLY A 270 10.74 12.19 7.88
N LYS A 271 10.06 11.45 7.00
CA LYS A 271 9.66 10.04 7.22
C LYS A 271 10.62 9.09 6.52
N GLY A 272 11.62 8.59 7.24
CA GLY A 272 12.64 7.65 6.74
C GLY A 272 12.47 6.18 7.17
N VAL A 273 11.31 5.82 7.74
CA VAL A 273 11.04 4.45 8.22
C VAL A 273 10.08 3.70 7.30
N GLY A 274 10.43 2.45 6.98
CA GLY A 274 9.54 1.50 6.36
C GLY A 274 8.68 0.82 7.41
N GLN A 275 7.37 0.83 7.21
CA GLN A 275 6.44 0.17 8.11
C GLN A 275 6.09 -1.20 7.54
N ALA A 276 6.25 -2.26 8.34
CA ALA A 276 5.74 -3.58 7.98
C ALA A 276 4.67 -4.01 8.97
N LEU A 277 3.77 -4.85 8.48
CA LEU A 277 2.84 -5.56 9.32
C LEU A 277 3.61 -6.65 10.05
N CYS A 278 3.89 -6.45 11.33
CA CYS A 278 4.51 -7.48 12.16
C CYS A 278 3.42 -8.21 12.95
N ALA A 279 3.44 -9.54 12.90
CA ALA A 279 2.62 -10.36 13.77
C ALA A 279 3.30 -10.43 15.15
N GLY A 280 2.64 -9.97 16.21
CA GLY A 280 3.21 -10.01 17.55
C GLY A 280 2.16 -10.29 18.60
N GLY A 281 2.27 -11.45 19.27
CA GLY A 281 1.70 -11.86 20.57
C GLY A 281 0.18 -11.72 20.83
N GLY A 282 -0.56 -11.02 19.98
CA GLY A 282 -1.96 -10.66 20.17
C GLY A 282 -2.58 -9.85 19.02
N GLY A 283 -1.93 -9.80 17.84
CA GLY A 283 -2.47 -9.17 16.64
C GLY A 283 -1.40 -8.74 15.62
N ALA A 284 -1.86 -8.34 14.43
CA ALA A 284 -1.02 -7.66 13.45
C ALA A 284 -0.87 -6.19 13.86
N ARG A 285 0.37 -5.74 14.06
CA ARG A 285 0.69 -4.34 14.38
C ARG A 285 1.46 -3.74 13.23
N MET A 286 1.08 -2.53 12.82
CA MET A 286 1.91 -1.73 11.91
C MET A 286 3.06 -1.14 12.72
N ALA A 287 4.22 -1.77 12.65
CA ALA A 287 5.42 -1.30 13.32
C ALA A 287 6.37 -0.68 12.29
N ALA A 288 7.16 0.32 12.70
CA ALA A 288 8.38 0.65 11.96
C ALA A 288 9.26 -0.60 12.02
N ALA A 289 9.30 -1.34 10.92
CA ALA A 289 9.95 -2.64 10.87
C ALA A 289 11.35 -2.53 10.28
N VAL A 290 11.59 -1.48 9.48
CA VAL A 290 12.87 -1.27 8.82
C VAL A 290 13.27 0.20 8.81
N ARG A 291 14.54 0.47 9.06
CA ARG A 291 15.19 1.75 8.85
C ARG A 291 15.77 1.80 7.44
N VAL A 292 15.61 2.92 6.75
CA VAL A 292 16.25 3.12 5.44
C VAL A 292 17.32 4.19 5.55
N THR A 293 18.55 3.81 5.25
CA THR A 293 19.72 4.70 5.22
C THR A 293 20.12 4.96 3.78
N LEU A 294 20.34 6.23 3.44
CA LEU A 294 20.76 6.64 2.11
C LEU A 294 22.30 6.59 1.96
N PRO A 295 22.81 6.66 0.73
CA PRO A 295 24.25 6.64 0.45
C PRO A 295 24.99 7.71 1.26
N GLY A 296 26.17 7.36 1.77
CA GLY A 296 26.95 8.25 2.65
C GLY A 296 26.46 8.30 4.10
N GLY A 297 25.51 7.43 4.49
CA GLY A 297 24.98 7.38 5.86
C GLY A 297 23.92 8.44 6.15
N VAL A 298 23.34 9.05 5.11
CA VAL A 298 22.33 10.10 5.25
C VAL A 298 21.02 9.50 5.77
N GLU A 299 20.54 10.00 6.90
CA GLU A 299 19.23 9.62 7.46
C GLU A 299 18.16 10.65 7.07
N VAL A 300 17.00 10.16 6.60
CA VAL A 300 15.83 10.99 6.29
C VAL A 300 14.90 11.12 7.50
N GLN A 301 14.91 10.13 8.40
CA GLN A 301 14.02 10.08 9.55
C GLN A 301 14.27 11.27 10.50
N GLY A 302 13.23 12.07 10.75
CA GLY A 302 13.30 13.23 11.64
C GLY A 302 14.03 14.46 11.08
N VAL A 303 14.69 14.36 9.92
CA VAL A 303 15.46 15.47 9.32
C VAL A 303 14.81 16.00 8.04
N GLY A 304 14.28 15.08 7.21
CA GLY A 304 13.81 15.39 5.86
C GLY A 304 14.93 15.75 4.89
N VAL A 305 14.54 15.99 3.65
CA VAL A 305 15.37 16.43 2.54
C VAL A 305 14.96 17.86 2.20
N GLY A 306 15.90 18.74 1.88
CA GLY A 306 15.59 20.10 1.47
C GLY A 306 16.67 20.62 0.53
N PRO A 307 16.50 21.85 0.03
CA PRO A 307 17.59 22.56 -0.65
C PRO A 307 18.81 22.55 0.26
N GLY A 308 19.98 22.27 -0.31
CA GLY A 308 21.22 22.41 0.46
C GLY A 308 21.32 23.83 1.00
N GLU A 309 21.81 24.00 2.22
CA GLU A 309 22.38 25.28 2.60
C GLU A 309 23.66 25.42 1.76
N GLY A 310 23.70 26.45 0.92
CA GLY A 310 24.86 26.76 0.09
C GLY A 310 26.08 27.12 0.93
#